data_AF-A0A7W1NSU9-F1
#
_entry.id   AF-A0A7W1NSU9-F1
#
_cell.length_a   1.000
_cell.length_b   1.000
_cell.length_c   1.000
_cell.angle_alpha   90.00
_cell.angle_beta   90.00
_cell.angle_gamma   90.00
#
_symmetry.space_group_name_H-M   'P 1'
#
loop_
_entity.id
_entity.type
_entity.pdbx_description
1 polymer ?
#
loop_
_entity_poly.entity_id
_entity_poly.type
_entity_poly.pdbx_seq_one_letter_code
_entity_poly.pdbx_strand_id
1 'polypeptide(L)'
;MSYTPHTDLERQQMLATIGVTTIEDLFEAVPSSHRFPKLDLPKPLSEMEVTAELSALADANEHAADFAIFRGAGSYHHFIPSAISHLV
;
A
#
# COMPACT_ATOMS: atom_id res chain seq x y z
N MET A 1 -6.07 8.74 -4.26
CA MET A 1 -4.95 9.73 -4.19
C MET A 1 -3.79 9.24 -5.07
N SER A 2 -3.01 10.11 -5.72
CA SER A 2 -1.78 9.65 -6.44
C SER A 2 -0.71 9.29 -5.41
N TYR A 3 -0.26 8.03 -5.40
CA TYR A 3 0.81 7.58 -4.50
C TYR A 3 2.15 8.25 -4.82
N THR A 4 2.41 8.52 -6.10
CA THR A 4 3.61 9.24 -6.53
C THR A 4 3.40 10.74 -6.42
N PRO A 5 4.29 11.48 -5.75
CA PRO A 5 4.14 12.91 -5.53
C PRO A 5 4.50 13.75 -6.77
N HIS A 6 5.31 13.19 -7.68
CA HIS A 6 5.85 13.91 -8.82
C HIS A 6 5.01 13.71 -10.09
N THR A 7 4.78 14.80 -10.79
CA THR A 7 4.22 14.84 -12.14
C THR A 7 5.24 14.38 -13.18
N ASP A 8 4.77 14.08 -14.39
CA ASP A 8 5.64 13.75 -15.52
C ASP A 8 6.63 14.89 -15.85
N LEU A 9 6.19 16.14 -15.73
CA LEU A 9 7.02 17.32 -15.96
C LEU A 9 8.17 17.42 -14.94
N GLU A 10 7.85 17.26 -13.65
CA GLU A 10 8.87 17.29 -12.58
C GLU A 10 9.88 16.16 -12.76
N ARG A 11 9.43 14.95 -13.11
CA ARG A 11 10.33 13.84 -13.43
C ARG A 11 11.27 14.16 -14.57
N GLN A 12 10.79 14.78 -15.65
CA GLN A 12 11.65 15.19 -16.78
C GLN A 12 12.69 16.23 -16.36
N GLN A 13 12.30 17.21 -15.54
CA GLN A 13 13.24 18.22 -15.01
C GLN A 13 14.32 17.59 -14.12
N MET A 14 13.94 16.65 -13.26
CA MET A 14 14.86 15.92 -12.40
C MET A 14 15.87 15.12 -13.22
N LEU A 15 15.41 14.36 -14.23
CA LEU A 15 16.28 13.59 -15.12
C LEU A 15 17.25 14.49 -15.90
N ALA A 16 16.76 15.61 -16.44
CA ALA A 16 17.60 16.58 -17.15
C ALA A 16 18.69 17.18 -16.25
N THR A 17 18.38 17.42 -14.97
CA THR A 17 19.33 17.98 -13.99
C THR A 17 20.53 17.07 -13.76
N ILE A 18 20.30 15.75 -13.75
CA ILE A 18 21.35 14.74 -13.55
C ILE A 18 21.91 14.21 -14.88
N GLY A 19 21.47 14.75 -16.01
CA GLY A 19 22.01 14.45 -17.34
C GLY A 19 21.58 13.12 -17.94
N VAL A 20 20.50 12.50 -17.45
CA VAL A 20 19.94 11.26 -18.03
C VAL A 20 18.61 11.50 -18.74
N THR A 21 18.22 10.58 -19.62
CA THR A 21 17.05 10.75 -20.50
C THR A 21 15.84 9.95 -20.03
N THR A 22 16.08 8.79 -19.42
CA THR A 22 15.04 7.84 -19.00
C THR A 22 15.25 7.42 -17.55
N ILE A 23 14.19 6.87 -16.94
CA ILE A 23 14.29 6.33 -15.57
C ILE A 23 15.18 5.08 -15.57
N GLU A 24 15.18 4.33 -16.68
CA GLU A 24 15.97 3.13 -16.90
C GLU A 24 17.49 3.40 -16.83
N ASP A 25 17.93 4.60 -17.25
CA ASP A 25 19.32 5.06 -17.17
C ASP A 25 19.82 5.07 -15.71
N LEU A 26 18.92 5.23 -14.72
CA LEU A 26 19.28 5.23 -13.29
C LEU A 26 19.66 3.84 -12.75
N PHE A 27 19.34 2.78 -13.49
CA PHE A 27 19.54 1.40 -13.05
C PHE A 27 20.80 0.74 -13.65
N GLU A 28 21.74 1.53 -14.20
CA GLU A 28 22.98 1.01 -14.80
C GLU A 28 23.78 0.07 -13.89
N ALA A 29 23.78 0.34 -12.59
CA ALA A 29 24.45 -0.48 -11.58
C ALA A 29 23.87 -1.89 -11.40
N VAL A 30 22.62 -2.12 -11.84
CA VAL A 30 21.96 -3.43 -11.76
C VAL A 30 22.26 -4.22 -13.06
N PRO A 31 22.68 -5.50 -13.00
CA PRO A 31 22.87 -6.28 -14.22
C PRO A 31 21.59 -6.37 -15.07
N SER A 32 21.72 -6.22 -16.39
CA SER A 32 20.57 -6.16 -17.31
C SER A 32 19.65 -7.38 -17.24
N SER A 33 20.20 -8.57 -16.93
CA SER A 33 19.44 -9.83 -16.72
C SER A 33 18.47 -9.79 -15.54
N HIS A 34 18.64 -8.84 -14.62
CA HIS A 34 17.85 -8.72 -13.40
C HIS A 34 17.03 -7.42 -13.35
N ARG A 35 17.09 -6.58 -14.40
CA ARG A 35 16.29 -5.36 -14.48
C ARG A 35 14.86 -5.68 -14.90
N PHE A 36 13.89 -5.04 -14.25
CA PHE A 36 12.47 -5.06 -14.61
C PHE A 36 11.90 -6.46 -14.88
N PRO A 37 12.08 -7.44 -13.97
CA PRO A 37 11.45 -8.75 -14.14
C PRO A 37 9.93 -8.60 -14.19
N LYS A 38 9.27 -9.43 -14.99
CA LYS A 38 7.81 -9.53 -14.94
C LYS A 38 7.43 -10.12 -13.58
N LEU A 39 6.73 -9.35 -12.77
CA LEU A 39 6.20 -9.81 -11.50
C LEU A 39 4.89 -10.58 -11.74
N ASP A 40 4.75 -11.72 -11.08
CA ASP A 40 3.52 -12.52 -11.08
C ASP A 40 2.56 -11.99 -10.02
N LEU A 41 1.98 -10.81 -10.32
CA LEU A 41 1.04 -10.12 -9.43
C LEU A 41 -0.34 -10.00 -10.10
N PRO A 42 -1.42 -9.96 -9.30
CA PRO A 42 -2.75 -9.62 -9.80
C PRO A 42 -2.76 -8.25 -10.51
N LYS A 43 -3.81 -8.02 -11.31
CA LYS A 43 -3.99 -6.71 -11.96
C LYS A 43 -4.13 -5.62 -10.90
N PRO A 44 -3.66 -4.40 -11.20
CA PRO A 44 -3.89 -3.27 -10.30
C PRO A 44 -5.38 -3.03 -10.14
N LEU A 45 -5.77 -2.64 -8.94
CA LEU A 45 -7.12 -2.31 -8.56
C LEU A 45 -7.19 -0.84 -8.18
N SER A 46 -8.35 -0.22 -8.40
CA SER A 46 -8.65 1.10 -7.86
C SER A 46 -8.78 1.04 -6.34
N GLU A 47 -8.67 2.20 -5.70
CA GLU A 47 -8.84 2.36 -4.24
C GLU A 47 -10.18 1.78 -3.75
N MET A 48 -11.25 1.97 -4.53
CA MET A 48 -12.57 1.43 -4.22
C MET A 48 -12.62 -0.10 -4.33
N GLU A 49 -12.01 -0.67 -5.38
CA GLU A 49 -11.99 -2.12 -5.59
C GLU A 49 -11.17 -2.83 -4.50
N VAL A 50 -9.98 -2.31 -4.18
CA VAL A 50 -9.15 -2.86 -3.08
C VAL A 50 -9.90 -2.82 -1.76
N THR A 51 -10.55 -1.69 -1.46
CA THR A 51 -11.31 -1.54 -0.21
C THR A 51 -12.44 -2.56 -0.13
N ALA A 52 -13.20 -2.75 -1.23
CA ALA A 52 -14.28 -3.72 -1.27
C ALA A 52 -13.77 -5.17 -1.12
N GLU A 53 -12.68 -5.52 -1.80
CA GLU A 53 -12.09 -6.86 -1.71
C GLU A 53 -11.57 -7.17 -0.31
N LEU A 54 -10.83 -6.25 0.30
CA LEU A 54 -10.30 -6.43 1.65
C LEU A 54 -11.41 -6.51 2.71
N SER A 55 -12.47 -5.70 2.57
CA SER A 55 -13.64 -5.81 3.46
C SER A 55 -14.32 -7.17 3.33
N ALA A 56 -14.53 -7.66 2.10
CA ALA A 56 -15.13 -8.98 1.88
C ALA A 56 -14.29 -10.13 2.47
N LEU A 57 -12.96 -10.03 2.39
CA LEU A 57 -12.05 -10.97 3.04
C LEU A 57 -12.11 -10.87 4.57
N ALA A 58 -12.24 -9.66 5.12
CA ALA A 58 -12.36 -9.45 6.55
C ALA A 58 -13.67 -10.02 7.11
N ASP A 59 -14.78 -9.86 6.38
CA ASP A 59 -16.13 -10.34 6.74
C ASP A 59 -16.23 -11.87 6.79
N ALA A 60 -15.28 -12.59 6.18
CA ALA A 60 -15.20 -14.04 6.30
C ALA A 60 -14.71 -14.51 7.68
N ASN A 61 -14.19 -13.60 8.51
CA ASN A 61 -13.76 -13.90 9.88
C ASN A 61 -14.89 -13.70 10.88
N GLU A 62 -14.91 -14.49 11.94
CA GLU A 62 -15.69 -14.16 13.15
C GLU A 62 -14.98 -13.02 13.89
N HIS A 63 -15.48 -11.78 13.74
CA HIS A 63 -14.80 -10.61 14.29
C HIS A 63 -15.12 -10.41 15.78
N ALA A 64 -14.17 -9.81 16.51
CA ALA A 64 -14.34 -9.54 17.94
C ALA A 64 -15.45 -8.55 18.27
N ALA A 65 -15.94 -7.80 17.28
CA ALA A 65 -17.10 -6.93 17.42
C ALA A 65 -18.44 -7.69 17.31
N ASP A 66 -18.45 -8.88 16.69
CA ASP A 66 -19.67 -9.65 16.43
C ASP A 66 -20.04 -10.57 17.60
N PHE A 67 -19.05 -10.89 18.45
CA PHE A 67 -19.19 -11.85 19.54
C PHE A 67 -18.63 -11.33 20.86
N ALA A 68 -19.23 -11.75 21.96
CA ALA A 68 -18.66 -11.54 23.28
C ALA A 68 -17.50 -12.54 23.52
N ILE A 69 -16.27 -12.03 23.63
CA ILE A 69 -15.06 -12.84 23.82
C ILE A 69 -14.60 -12.81 25.29
N PHE A 70 -14.60 -13.97 25.95
CA PHE A 70 -14.20 -14.10 27.36
C PHE A 70 -12.99 -15.01 27.60
N ARG A 71 -12.25 -15.41 26.55
CA ARG A 71 -11.09 -16.30 26.70
C ARG A 71 -9.91 -15.69 27.47
N GLY A 72 -9.75 -14.37 27.46
CA GLY A 72 -8.66 -13.68 28.16
C GLY A 72 -7.28 -14.07 27.63
N ALA A 73 -6.39 -14.53 28.52
CA ALA A 73 -4.99 -14.86 28.23
C ALA A 73 -4.13 -13.68 27.76
N GLY A 74 -4.31 -12.50 28.39
CA GLY A 74 -3.54 -11.30 28.09
C GLY A 74 -4.09 -10.43 26.96
N SER A 75 -5.19 -10.85 26.31
CA SER A 75 -5.95 -10.04 25.37
C SER A 75 -7.40 -9.92 25.82
N TYR A 76 -7.91 -8.69 25.84
CA TYR A 76 -9.25 -8.38 26.35
C TYR A 76 -9.92 -7.36 25.44
N HIS A 77 -11.21 -7.57 25.19
CA HIS A 77 -12.02 -6.60 24.48
C HIS A 77 -12.11 -5.31 25.31
N HIS A 78 -11.79 -4.16 24.71
CA HIS A 78 -11.79 -2.87 25.39
C HIS A 78 -12.48 -1.83 24.52
N PHE A 79 -13.16 -0.89 25.17
CA PHE A 79 -13.75 0.25 24.50
C PHE A 79 -12.65 1.25 24.12
N ILE A 80 -12.58 1.60 22.84
CA ILE A 80 -11.72 2.67 22.33
C ILE A 80 -12.60 3.91 22.16
N PRO A 81 -12.42 4.97 22.97
CA PRO A 81 -13.20 6.19 22.81
C PRO A 81 -13.02 6.79 21.41
N SER A 82 -14.11 7.24 20.78
CA SER A 82 -14.10 7.81 19.43
C SER A 82 -13.14 9.00 19.28
N ALA A 83 -12.94 9.76 20.36
CA ALA A 83 -11.96 10.83 20.39
C ALA A 83 -10.55 10.32 20.06
N ILE A 84 -10.14 9.11 20.38
CA ILE A 84 -8.76 8.66 20.13
C ILE A 84 -8.41 8.63 18.63
N SER A 85 -9.39 8.52 17.73
CA SER A 85 -9.15 8.44 16.29
C SER A 85 -8.47 9.67 15.67
N HIS A 86 -8.44 10.84 16.34
CA HIS A 86 -7.73 12.02 15.82
C HIS A 86 -6.24 12.08 16.21
N LEU A 87 -5.78 11.16 17.06
CA LEU A 87 -4.37 11.09 17.48
C LEU A 87 -3.49 10.31 16.48
N VAL A 88 -4.11 9.64 15.51
CA VAL A 88 -3.48 8.68 14.59
C VAL A 88 -3.69 9.12 13.15
#